data_AF-A0A2L0HVX8-F1
#
_entry.id   AF-A0A2L0HVX8-F1
#
_cell.length_a   1.000
_cell.length_b   1.000
_cell.length_c   1.000
_cell.angle_alpha   90.00
_cell.angle_beta   90.00
_cell.angle_gamma   90.00
#
_symmetry.space_group_name_H-M   'P 1'
#
loop_
_entity.id
_entity.type
_entity.pdbx_description
1 polymer ?
#
loop_
_entity_poly.entity_id
_entity_poly.type
_entity_poly.pdbx_seq_one_letter_code
_entity_poly.pdbx_strand_id
1 'polypeptide(L)' 'MHSWNYSNARAQLSALMDQAAAGHPVEITRRGREPAVIISKSSYEAYKKAEFDTAYLKKIVSNEKI' A
#
# COMPACT_ATOMS: atom_id res chain seq x y z
N MET A 1 -3.28 12.09 1.97
CA MET A 1 -2.35 11.39 1.06
C MET A 1 -2.04 12.32 -0.08
N HIS A 2 -0.77 12.53 -0.44
CA HIS A 2 -0.40 13.42 -1.55
C HIS A 2 -0.50 12.63 -2.86
N SER A 3 -1.19 13.20 -3.86
CA SER A 3 -1.52 12.51 -5.11
C SER A 3 -0.81 13.16 -6.30
N TRP A 4 -0.11 12.37 -7.09
CA TRP A 4 0.67 12.81 -8.24
C TRP A 4 0.11 12.25 -9.52
N ASN A 5 -0.02 13.07 -10.57
CA ASN A 5 -0.24 12.49 -11.90
C ASN A 5 1.03 11.75 -12.37
N TYR A 6 0.86 10.77 -13.24
CA TYR A 6 1.95 9.92 -13.73
C TYR A 6 3.11 10.68 -14.38
N SER A 7 2.85 11.74 -15.13
CA SER A 7 3.91 12.50 -15.80
C SER A 7 4.85 13.14 -14.79
N ASN A 8 4.30 13.77 -13.75
CA ASN A 8 5.07 14.37 -12.67
C ASN A 8 5.76 13.30 -11.81
N ALA A 9 5.04 12.22 -11.48
CA ALA A 9 5.60 11.13 -10.69
C ALA A 9 6.79 10.45 -11.37
N ARG A 10 6.72 10.26 -12.70
CA ARG A 10 7.82 9.69 -13.48
C ARG A 10 9.06 10.60 -13.48
N ALA A 11 8.87 11.91 -13.54
CA ALA A 11 9.96 12.89 -13.54
C ALA A 11 10.69 12.97 -12.19
N GLN A 12 10.01 12.61 -11.10
CA GLN A 12 10.50 12.78 -9.72
C GLN A 12 10.52 11.46 -8.95
N LEU A 13 10.60 10.32 -9.65
CA LEU A 13 10.41 9.00 -9.04
C LEU A 13 11.35 8.74 -7.85
N SER A 14 12.62 9.15 -7.94
CA SER A 14 13.59 8.99 -6.86
C SER A 14 13.12 9.68 -5.56
N ALA A 15 12.66 10.93 -5.65
CA ALA A 15 12.17 11.66 -4.48
C ALA A 15 10.90 11.03 -3.90
N LEU A 16 10.04 10.46 -4.73
CA LEU A 16 8.85 9.73 -4.27
C LEU A 16 9.22 8.42 -3.55
N MET A 17 10.28 7.73 -4.01
CA MET A 17 10.82 6.55 -3.33
C MET A 17 11.41 6.91 -1.97
N ASP A 18 12.12 8.04 -1.86
CA ASP A 18 12.64 8.54 -0.59
C ASP A 18 11.51 8.86 0.40
N GLN A 19 10.44 9.51 -0.07
CA GLN A 19 9.24 9.76 0.74
C GLN A 19 8.59 8.46 1.22
N ALA A 20 8.41 7.49 0.32
CA ALA A 20 7.85 6.19 0.67
C ALA A 20 8.72 5.43 1.68
N ALA A 21 10.05 5.47 1.52
CA ALA A 21 11.02 4.88 2.45
C ALA A 21 11.00 5.57 3.83
N ALA A 22 10.76 6.89 3.86
CA ALA A 22 10.55 7.66 5.10
C ALA A 22 9.17 7.41 5.76
N GLY A 23 8.34 6.53 5.18
CA GLY A 23 7.04 6.17 5.73
C GLY A 23 5.90 7.08 5.30
N HIS A 24 6.09 7.89 4.25
CA HIS A 24 5.04 8.72 3.66
C HIS A 24 4.45 8.06 2.41
N PRO A 25 3.21 7.55 2.47
CA PRO A 25 2.55 6.97 1.30
C PRO A 25 2.30 8.03 0.21
N VAL A 26 2.60 7.65 -1.03
CA VAL A 26 2.42 8.51 -2.20
C VAL A 26 1.44 7.86 -3.16
N GLU A 27 0.38 8.57 -3.53
CA GLU A 27 -0.55 8.11 -4.55
C GLU A 27 -0.14 8.60 -5.94
N ILE A 28 -0.26 7.74 -6.94
CA ILE A 28 -0.02 8.05 -8.34
C ILE A 28 -1.28 7.75 -9.15
N THR A 29 -1.74 8.75 -9.89
CA THR A 29 -2.94 8.66 -10.74
C THR A 29 -2.58 8.70 -12.23
N ARG A 30 -3.36 7.96 -13.03
CA ARG A 30 -3.28 7.93 -14.49
C ARG A 30 -4.67 8.10 -15.07
N ARG A 31 -4.82 8.94 -16.09
CA ARG A 31 -6.13 9.17 -16.72
C ARG A 31 -6.71 7.85 -17.24
N GLY A 32 -7.92 7.51 -16.81
CA GLY A 32 -8.63 6.30 -17.22
C GLY A 32 -8.05 5.00 -16.65
N ARG A 33 -7.28 5.06 -15.57
CA ARG A 33 -6.71 3.89 -14.88
C ARG A 33 -6.92 4.03 -13.37
N GLU A 34 -7.00 2.89 -12.70
CA GLU A 34 -7.00 2.85 -11.23
C GLU A 34 -5.72 3.50 -10.67
N PRO A 35 -5.83 4.31 -9.61
CA PRO A 35 -4.68 4.84 -8.88
C PRO A 35 -3.81 3.72 -8.28
N ALA A 36 -2.53 4.01 -8.08
CA ALA A 36 -1.59 3.14 -7.39
C ALA A 36 -0.93 3.90 -6.23
N VAL A 37 -0.50 3.20 -5.20
CA VAL A 37 0.19 3.80 -4.04
C VAL A 37 1.59 3.21 -3.92
N ILE A 38 2.58 4.08 -3.72
CA ILE A 38 3.94 3.71 -3.33
C ILE A 38 4.06 3.85 -1.82
N ILE A 39 4.52 2.77 -1.18
CA ILE A 39 4.84 2.69 0.25
C ILE A 39 6.18 1.97 0.42
N SER A 40 6.77 2.08 1.62
CA SER A 40 7.93 1.26 1.96
C SER A 40 7.59 -0.24 1.87
N LYS A 41 8.60 -1.05 1.55
CA LYS A 41 8.46 -2.52 1.52
C LYS A 41 8.01 -3.07 2.87
N SER A 42 8.56 -2.56 3.98
CA SER A 42 8.20 -3.01 5.33
C SER A 42 6.74 -2.71 5.67
N SER A 43 6.23 -1.54 5.26
CA SER A 43 4.81 -1.20 5.42
C SER A 43 3.90 -2.16 4.63
N TYR A 44 4.29 -2.51 3.40
CA TYR A 44 3.55 -3.47 2.59
C TYR A 44 3.52 -4.86 3.24
N GLU A 45 4.68 -5.36 3.69
CA GLU A 45 4.78 -6.67 4.34
C GLU A 45 4.01 -6.73 5.66
N ALA A 46 4.09 -5.67 6.48
CA ALA A 46 3.33 -5.58 7.72
C ALA A 46 1.81 -5.60 7.47
N TYR A 47 1.34 -4.88 6.45
CA TYR A 47 -0.05 -4.91 6.04
C TYR A 47 -0.47 -6.31 5.57
N LYS A 48 0.30 -6.94 4.67
CA LYS A 48 0.02 -8.30 4.19
C LYS A 48 -0.02 -9.32 5.32
N LYS A 49 0.88 -9.20 6.30
CA LYS A 49 0.89 -10.06 7.49
C LYS A 49 -0.37 -9.84 8.34
N ALA A 50 -0.74 -8.58 8.61
CA ALA A 50 -1.93 -8.27 9.39
C ALA A 50 -3.22 -8.75 8.71
N GLU A 51 -3.33 -8.62 7.38
CA GLU A 51 -4.45 -9.18 6.62
C GLU A 51 -4.53 -10.69 6.76
N PHE A 52 -3.40 -11.38 6.61
CA PHE A 52 -3.33 -12.83 6.76
C PHE A 52 -3.71 -13.28 8.16
N ASP A 53 -3.14 -12.65 9.20
CA ASP A 53 -3.43 -12.96 10.60
C ASP A 53 -4.92 -12.76 10.90
N THR A 54 -5.51 -11.67 10.40
CA THR A 54 -6.95 -11.39 10.57
C THR A 54 -7.82 -12.45 9.88
N ALA A 55 -7.47 -12.83 8.65
CA ALA A 55 -8.19 -13.86 7.91
C ALA A 55 -8.08 -15.24 8.60
N TYR A 56 -6.90 -15.57 9.11
CA TYR A 56 -6.64 -16.81 9.84
C TYR A 56 -7.44 -16.87 11.16
N LEU A 57 -7.39 -15.82 11.96
CA LEU A 57 -8.17 -15.72 13.21
C LEU A 57 -9.68 -15.81 12.96
N LYS A 58 -10.18 -15.14 11.91
CA LYS A 58 -11.59 -15.22 11.52
C LYS A 58 -12.02 -16.65 11.20
N LYS A 59 -11.15 -17.43 10.54
CA LYS A 59 -11.41 -18.83 10.21
C LYS A 59 -11.46 -19.71 11.46
N ILE A 60 -10.54 -19.53 12.41
CA ILE A 60 -10.54 -20.28 13.68
C ILE A 60 -11.82 -20.03 14.47
N VAL A 61 -12.18 -18.77 14.69
CA VAL A 61 -13.38 -18.39 15.46
C VAL A 61 -14.67 -18.91 14.81
N SER A 62 -14.68 -19.03 13.47
CA SER A 62 -15.82 -19.57 12.74
C SER A 62 -15.93 -21.10 12.84
N ASN A 63 -14.80 -21.79 13.06
CA ASN A 63 -14.73 -23.24 13.21
C ASN A 63 -15.02 -23.73 14.63
N GLU A 64 -14.83 -22.89 15.65
CA GLU A 64 -15.14 -23.21 17.07
C GLU A 64 -16.61 -22.99 17.45
N LYS A 65 -17.44 -22.46 16.53
CA LYS A 65 -18.88 -22.25 16.73
C LYS A 65 -19.77 -23.44 16.34
N ILE A 66 -19.21 -24.66 16.24
CA ILE A 66 -19.94 -25.89 15.94
C ILE A 66 -19.94 -26.79 17.17
#